data_AF-A0AAP5H6F7-F1
#
_entry.id   AF-A0AAP5H6F7-F1
#
_cell.length_a   1.000
_cell.length_b   1.000
_cell.length_c   1.000
_cell.angle_alpha   90.00
_cell.angle_beta   90.00
_cell.angle_gamma   90.00
#
_symmetry.space_group_name_H-M   'P 1'
#
loop_
_entity.id
_entity.type
_entity.pdbx_description
1 polymer ?
#
loop_
_entity_poly.entity_id
_entity_poly.type
_entity_poly.pdbx_seq_one_letter_code
_entity_poly.pdbx_strand_id
1 'polypeptide(L)'
;MSEQMNKISNYFGAFVLGTLILLLFVGAILVTVKLFINIYRKLKGVKVSKITPCRTCGRSISNTALICPNCGENYRELNGVFDSIVMCFLLAFGFFAIGVAALTESVEWFERTFLN
;
A
#
# COMPACT_ATOMS: atom_id res chain seq x y z
N MET A 1 10.74 34.14 29.16
CA MET A 1 10.46 32.70 29.34
C MET A 1 9.60 32.13 28.22
N SER A 2 8.64 32.89 27.68
CA SER A 2 7.80 32.51 26.53
C SER A 2 8.55 32.28 25.22
N GLU A 3 9.60 33.05 24.92
CA GLU A 3 10.28 32.98 23.62
C GLU A 3 11.09 31.69 23.40
N GLN A 4 11.78 31.20 24.44
CA GLN A 4 12.54 29.96 24.38
C GLN A 4 11.63 28.73 24.27
N MET A 5 10.47 28.78 24.92
CA MET A 5 9.43 27.75 24.85
C MET A 5 8.86 27.61 23.42
N ASN A 6 8.67 28.75 22.73
CA ASN A 6 8.19 28.76 21.34
C ASN A 6 9.20 28.16 20.36
N LYS A 7 10.51 28.44 20.53
CA LYS A 7 11.57 27.87 19.69
C LYS A 7 11.61 26.34 19.81
N ILE A 8 11.58 25.81 21.03
CA ILE A 8 11.59 24.36 21.28
C ILE A 8 10.35 23.68 20.67
N SER A 9 9.17 24.31 20.81
CA SER A 9 7.93 23.82 20.20
C SER A 9 8.01 23.74 18.67
N ASN A 10 8.62 24.74 18.02
CA ASN A 10 8.75 24.77 16.55
C ASN A 10 9.70 23.68 16.04
N TYR A 11 10.82 23.42 16.70
CA TYR A 11 11.72 22.31 16.33
C TYR A 11 11.06 20.94 16.51
N PHE A 12 10.32 20.77 17.61
CA PHE A 12 9.57 19.54 17.84
C PHE A 12 8.50 19.32 16.75
N GLY A 13 7.76 20.38 16.39
CA GLY A 13 6.79 20.33 15.29
C GLY A 13 7.42 19.95 13.95
N ALA A 14 8.55 20.56 13.60
CA ALA A 14 9.28 20.23 12.38
C ALA A 14 9.74 18.77 12.34
N PHE A 15 10.24 18.24 13.47
CA PHE A 15 10.66 16.85 13.57
C PHE A 15 9.48 15.87 13.39
N VAL A 16 8.34 16.16 14.02
CA VAL A 16 7.13 15.32 13.91
C VAL A 16 6.59 15.33 12.48
N LEU A 17 6.49 16.50 11.86
CA LEU A 17 6.05 16.64 10.47
C LEU A 17 6.99 15.92 9.50
N GLY A 18 8.31 16.10 9.65
CA GLY A 18 9.31 15.43 8.84
C GLY A 18 9.22 13.90 8.95
N THR A 19 9.02 13.38 10.17
CA THR A 19 8.82 11.94 10.40
C THR A 19 7.54 11.43 9.73
N LEU A 20 6.44 12.18 9.82
CA LEU A 20 5.17 11.80 9.18
C LEU A 20 5.29 11.77 7.65
N ILE A 21 5.93 12.77 7.05
CA ILE A 21 6.19 12.83 5.60
C ILE A 21 7.05 11.63 5.17
N LEU A 22 8.11 11.32 5.94
CA LEU A 22 8.95 10.16 5.66
C LEU A 22 8.15 8.84 5.69
N LEU A 23 7.24 8.67 6.67
CA LEU A 23 6.36 7.50 6.73
C LEU A 23 5.42 7.41 5.52
N LEU A 24 4.92 8.53 4.99
CA LEU A 24 4.10 8.54 3.77
C LEU A 24 4.89 8.04 2.56
N PHE A 25 6.13 8.49 2.38
CA PHE A 25 6.98 8.04 1.28
C PHE A 25 7.39 6.56 1.42
N VAL A 26 7.75 6.13 2.63
CA VAL A 26 8.04 4.71 2.89
C VAL A 26 6.79 3.85 2.60
N GLY A 27 5.61 4.29 3.03
CA GLY A 27 4.34 3.65 2.71
C GLY A 27 4.10 3.53 1.21
N ALA A 28 4.29 4.62 0.46
CA ALA A 28 4.15 4.63 -1.00
C ALA A 28 5.10 3.63 -1.68
N ILE A 29 6.36 3.54 -1.23
CA ILE A 29 7.34 2.58 -1.73
C ILE A 29 6.89 1.14 -1.44
N LEU A 30 6.46 0.83 -0.21
CA LEU A 30 6.00 -0.51 0.16
C LEU A 30 4.79 -0.97 -0.65
N VAL A 31 3.81 -0.08 -0.87
CA VAL A 31 2.64 -0.36 -1.70
C VAL A 31 3.05 -0.58 -3.15
N THR A 32 3.99 0.21 -3.66
CA THR A 32 4.54 0.05 -5.01
C THR A 32 5.26 -1.29 -5.18
N VAL A 33 6.08 -1.70 -4.21
CA VAL A 33 6.71 -3.03 -4.23
C VAL A 33 5.66 -4.15 -4.22
N LYS A 34 4.61 -4.01 -3.41
CA LYS A 34 3.48 -4.98 -3.37
C LYS A 34 2.74 -5.04 -4.71
N LEU A 35 2.55 -3.90 -5.38
CA LEU A 35 1.99 -3.85 -6.73
C LEU A 35 2.80 -4.73 -7.70
N PHE A 36 4.12 -4.56 -7.72
CA PHE A 36 5.00 -5.37 -8.57
C PHE A 36 4.98 -6.85 -8.20
N ILE A 37 4.95 -7.19 -6.91
CA ILE A 37 4.81 -8.58 -6.44
C ILE A 37 3.49 -9.18 -6.92
N ASN A 38 2.38 -8.45 -6.84
CA ASN A 38 1.07 -8.92 -7.28
C ASN A 38 1.03 -9.14 -8.79
N ILE A 39 1.58 -8.20 -9.58
CA ILE A 39 1.71 -8.34 -11.03
C ILE A 39 2.56 -9.57 -11.36
N TYR A 40 3.73 -9.71 -10.73
CA TYR A 40 4.62 -10.84 -10.96
C TYR A 40 3.98 -12.19 -10.58
N ARG A 41 3.26 -12.26 -9.46
CA ARG A 41 2.51 -13.45 -9.04
C ARG A 41 1.44 -13.79 -10.06
N LYS A 42 0.75 -12.79 -10.62
CA LYS A 42 -0.28 -12.99 -11.65
C LYS A 42 0.36 -13.48 -12.96
N LEU A 43 1.46 -12.89 -13.41
CA LEU A 43 2.19 -13.33 -14.61
C LEU A 43 2.78 -14.74 -14.46
N LYS A 44 3.35 -15.08 -13.30
CA LYS A 44 3.89 -16.43 -13.02
C LYS A 44 2.77 -17.47 -12.81
N GLY A 45 1.64 -17.03 -12.26
CA GLY A 45 0.41 -17.82 -12.10
C GLY A 45 -0.31 -18.13 -13.41
N VAL A 46 0.04 -17.43 -14.50
CA VAL A 46 -0.36 -17.78 -15.89
C VAL A 46 0.44 -18.98 -16.42
N LYS A 47 1.01 -19.83 -15.55
CA LYS A 47 1.24 -21.24 -15.91
C LYS A 47 -0.12 -21.93 -15.97
N VAL A 48 -0.70 -21.91 -17.16
CA VAL A 48 -1.98 -22.52 -17.51
C VAL A 48 -1.91 -24.05 -17.35
N SER A 49 -2.04 -24.57 -16.13
CA SER A 49 -2.78 -25.82 -15.93
C SER A 49 -4.20 -25.41 -15.56
N LYS A 50 -5.12 -25.53 -16.51
CA LYS A 50 -6.54 -25.11 -16.37
C LYS A 50 -7.32 -25.90 -15.30
N ILE A 51 -6.63 -26.76 -14.56
CA ILE A 51 -7.22 -27.81 -13.75
C ILE A 51 -6.35 -28.04 -12.51
N THR A 52 -6.95 -27.87 -11.34
CA THR A 52 -6.37 -28.20 -10.03
C THR A 52 -7.27 -29.24 -9.36
N PRO A 53 -6.74 -30.20 -8.58
CA PRO A 53 -7.59 -31.13 -7.84
C PRO A 53 -8.28 -30.41 -6.66
N CYS A 54 -9.57 -30.66 -6.49
CA CYS A 54 -10.35 -30.24 -5.34
C CYS A 54 -9.73 -30.82 -4.04
N ARG A 55 -9.48 -29.97 -3.03
CA ARG A 55 -8.94 -30.40 -1.72
C ARG A 55 -9.83 -31.40 -0.98
N THR A 56 -11.14 -31.40 -1.27
CA THR A 56 -12.14 -32.21 -0.54
C THR A 56 -12.50 -33.50 -1.28
N CYS A 57 -12.74 -33.45 -2.59
CA CYS A 57 -13.17 -34.61 -3.37
C CYS A 57 -12.14 -35.15 -4.36
N GLY A 58 -10.96 -34.52 -4.48
CA GLY A 58 -9.88 -34.94 -5.37
C GLY A 58 -10.16 -34.78 -6.88
N ARG A 59 -11.39 -34.41 -7.27
CA ARG A 59 -11.76 -34.20 -8.68
C ARG A 59 -11.11 -32.93 -9.23
N SER A 60 -10.76 -32.98 -10.50
CA SER A 60 -10.22 -31.84 -11.23
C SER A 60 -11.26 -30.74 -11.37
N ILE A 61 -10.92 -29.54 -10.92
CA ILE A 61 -11.73 -28.32 -10.99
C ILE A 61 -10.95 -27.23 -11.70
N SER A 62 -11.65 -26.26 -12.30
CA SER A 62 -10.99 -25.07 -12.83
C SER A 62 -10.25 -24.35 -11.72
N ASN A 63 -9.04 -23.87 -12.00
CA ASN A 63 -8.27 -23.05 -11.06
C ASN A 63 -8.94 -21.69 -10.77
N THR A 64 -9.97 -21.33 -11.54
CA THR A 64 -10.82 -20.14 -11.31
C THR A 64 -12.16 -20.46 -10.65
N ALA A 65 -12.45 -21.73 -10.36
CA ALA A 65 -13.73 -22.13 -9.77
C ALA A 65 -13.81 -21.63 -8.31
N LEU A 66 -14.75 -20.70 -8.06
CA LEU A 66 -15.07 -20.22 -6.72
C LEU A 66 -15.71 -21.31 -5.85
N ILE A 67 -16.40 -22.27 -6.47
CA ILE A 67 -17.09 -23.37 -5.80
C ILE A 67 -16.82 -24.66 -6.59
N CYS A 68 -16.51 -25.75 -5.90
CA CYS A 68 -16.41 -27.06 -6.53
C CYS A 68 -17.81 -27.53 -7.00
N PRO A 69 -18.03 -27.82 -8.29
CA PRO A 69 -19.34 -28.29 -8.77
C PRO A 69 -19.69 -29.71 -8.31
N ASN A 70 -18.71 -30.48 -7.84
CA ASN A 70 -18.92 -31.88 -7.42
C ASN A 70 -19.23 -32.03 -5.93
N CYS A 71 -18.61 -31.22 -5.07
CA CYS A 71 -18.76 -31.35 -3.61
C CYS A 71 -19.20 -30.07 -2.90
N GLY A 72 -19.36 -28.95 -3.61
CA GLY A 72 -19.81 -27.68 -3.02
C GLY A 72 -18.76 -26.94 -2.20
N GLU A 73 -17.51 -27.41 -2.16
CA GLU A 73 -16.42 -26.74 -1.45
C GLU A 73 -16.21 -25.31 -1.97
N ASN A 74 -16.14 -24.33 -1.07
CA ASN A 74 -16.02 -22.93 -1.43
C ASN A 74 -14.56 -22.45 -1.32
N TYR A 75 -14.01 -21.96 -2.43
CA TYR A 75 -12.64 -21.46 -2.57
C TYR A 75 -12.57 -19.94 -2.58
N ARG A 76 -13.52 -19.25 -1.97
CA ARG A 76 -13.50 -17.80 -1.77
C ARG A 76 -12.37 -17.42 -0.80
N GLU A 77 -11.12 -17.61 -1.22
CA GLU A 77 -9.95 -17.13 -0.51
C GLU A 77 -9.96 -15.59 -0.53
N LEU A 78 -9.58 -15.06 0.62
CA LEU A 78 -9.59 -13.67 1.02
C LEU A 78 -8.74 -12.83 0.08
N ASN A 79 -9.34 -12.22 -0.94
CA ASN A 79 -8.70 -11.13 -1.65
C ASN A 79 -8.69 -9.92 -0.71
N GLY A 80 -7.56 -9.68 -0.04
CA GLY A 80 -7.37 -8.47 0.74
C GLY A 80 -7.40 -7.25 -0.19
N VAL A 81 -7.71 -6.07 0.36
CA VAL A 81 -7.70 -4.81 -0.41
C VAL A 81 -6.36 -4.59 -1.13
N PHE A 82 -5.26 -5.11 -0.56
CA PHE A 82 -3.91 -5.08 -1.13
C PHE A 82 -3.59 -6.15 -2.18
N ASP A 83 -4.53 -7.05 -2.53
CA ASP A 83 -4.35 -8.02 -3.63
C ASP A 83 -4.82 -7.46 -4.98
N SER A 84 -5.57 -6.35 -4.96
CA SER A 84 -5.99 -5.66 -6.18
C SER A 84 -4.87 -4.78 -6.73
N ILE A 85 -4.38 -5.12 -7.93
CA ILE A 85 -3.38 -4.35 -8.68
C ILE A 85 -3.83 -2.89 -8.85
N VAL A 86 -5.10 -2.67 -9.19
CA VAL A 86 -5.64 -1.31 -9.41
C VAL A 86 -5.63 -0.51 -8.10
N MET A 87 -6.04 -1.12 -6.98
CA MET A 87 -6.05 -0.41 -5.70
C MET A 87 -4.65 -0.10 -5.19
N CYS A 88 -3.70 -1.03 -5.33
CA CYS A 88 -2.30 -0.75 -4.99
C CYS A 88 -1.72 0.40 -5.83
N PHE A 89 -2.06 0.48 -7.12
CA PHE A 89 -1.63 1.59 -7.96
C PHE A 89 -2.23 2.93 -7.50
N LEU A 90 -3.54 2.99 -7.24
CA LEU A 90 -4.21 4.20 -6.75
C LEU A 90 -3.69 4.64 -5.38
N LEU A 91 -3.47 3.69 -4.46
CA LEU A 91 -2.91 3.98 -3.13
C LEU A 91 -1.47 4.47 -3.20
N ALA A 92 -0.62 3.86 -4.04
CA ALA A 92 0.75 4.31 -4.22
C ALA A 92 0.80 5.75 -4.76
N PHE A 93 0.00 6.05 -5.79
CA PHE A 93 -0.07 7.39 -6.36
C PHE A 93 -0.66 8.40 -5.37
N GLY A 94 -1.71 8.01 -4.62
CA GLY A 94 -2.32 8.83 -3.58
C GLY A 94 -1.35 9.20 -2.46
N PHE A 95 -0.66 8.21 -1.88
CA PHE A 95 0.35 8.47 -0.84
C PHE A 95 1.51 9.32 -1.35
N PHE A 96 1.95 9.10 -2.59
CA PHE A 96 2.99 9.91 -3.21
C PHE A 96 2.55 11.37 -3.39
N ALA A 97 1.35 11.60 -3.94
CA ALA A 97 0.83 12.96 -4.14
C ALA A 97 0.62 13.71 -2.81
N ILE A 98 0.05 13.04 -1.80
CA ILE A 98 -0.12 13.61 -0.46
C ILE A 98 1.25 13.90 0.17
N GLY A 99 2.21 12.99 0.04
CA GLY A 99 3.57 13.18 0.55
C GLY A 99 4.27 14.38 -0.08
N VAL A 100 4.13 14.58 -1.40
CA VAL A 100 4.69 15.75 -2.10
C VAL A 100 4.00 17.04 -1.65
N ALA A 101 2.66 17.07 -1.59
CA ALA A 101 1.92 18.24 -1.14
C ALA A 101 2.29 18.65 0.30
N ALA A 102 2.33 17.67 1.21
CA ALA A 102 2.75 17.90 2.60
C ALA A 102 4.20 18.38 2.69
N LEU A 103 5.09 17.85 1.85
CA LEU A 103 6.48 18.30 1.79
C LEU A 103 6.57 19.76 1.35
N THR A 104 5.87 20.16 0.29
CA THR A 104 5.86 21.55 -0.19
C THR A 104 5.37 22.51 0.90
N GLU A 105 4.23 22.23 1.53
CA GLU A 105 3.70 23.07 2.62
C GLU A 105 4.66 23.13 3.82
N SER A 106 5.29 22.01 4.17
CA SER A 106 6.24 21.96 5.29
C SER A 106 7.50 22.80 5.02
N VAL A 107 7.98 22.83 3.78
CA VAL A 107 9.15 23.64 3.38
C VAL A 107 8.81 25.13 3.45
N GLU A 108 7.65 25.54 2.93
CA GLU A 108 7.20 26.93 3.00
C GLU A 108 6.97 27.42 4.44
N TRP A 109 6.47 26.54 5.31
CA TRP A 109 6.31 26.85 6.73
C TRP A 109 7.67 26.99 7.42
N PHE A 110 8.61 26.10 7.11
CA PHE A 110 9.96 26.13 7.67
C PHE A 110 10.70 27.42 7.29
N GLU A 111 10.66 27.80 6.02
CA GLU A 111 11.27 29.03 5.51
C GLU A 111 10.72 30.28 6.23
N ARG A 112 9.39 30.39 6.35
CA ARG A 112 8.74 31.50 7.06
C ARG A 112 9.05 31.58 8.55
N THR A 113 9.34 30.45 9.19
CA THR A 113 9.49 30.38 10.65
C THR A 113 10.94 30.49 11.10
N PHE A 114 11.90 30.08 10.27
CA PHE A 114 13.30 29.98 10.64
C PHE A 114 14.27 30.79 9.76
N LEU A 115 13.89 31.15 8.53
CA LEU A 115 14.76 31.86 7.59
C LEU A 115 14.38 33.33 7.38
N ASN A 116 13.11 33.69 7.62
CA ASN A 116 12.62 35.09 7.72
C ASN A 116 12.49 35.53 9.18
#